data_AF-A0AAW7ZWL6-F1
#
_entry.id   AF-A0AAW7ZWL6-F1
#
_cell.length_a   1.000
_cell.length_b   1.000
_cell.length_c   1.000
_cell.angle_alpha   90.00
_cell.angle_beta   90.00
_cell.angle_gamma   90.00
#
_symmetry.space_group_name_H-M   'P 1'
#
loop_
_entity.id
_entity.type
_entity.pdbx_description
1 polymer ?
#
loop_
_entity_poly.entity_id
_entity_poly.type
_entity_poly.pdbx_seq_one_letter_code
_entity_poly.pdbx_strand_id
1 'polypeptide(L)'
;MAIGSAKSPEIINSLTSQIDQLEQEKQSLIVEKRLYDESIVQMNTEGWDKFRKFDIDDALNPLRTKIRANIKTVIMRVDCSRIDKKHNLFTITYRDQHKQRIVIENNSGWKKGKIYVEAQTINDIQILESEGLILHDHIDILINRDKFMTEAKKRLDHPRTLIDELTE
;
A
#
# COMPACT_ATOMS: atom_id res chain seq x y z
N MET A 1 -20.71 -42.75 54.79
CA MET A 1 -20.11 -42.18 53.57
C MET A 1 -21.22 -41.78 52.64
N ALA A 2 -21.49 -40.48 52.50
CA ALA A 2 -22.16 -39.87 51.35
C ALA A 2 -22.46 -38.42 51.72
N ILE A 3 -21.70 -37.46 51.18
CA ILE A 3 -22.25 -36.17 50.78
C ILE A 3 -21.42 -35.69 49.58
N GLY A 4 -21.85 -36.10 48.38
CA GLY A 4 -21.56 -35.30 47.20
C GLY A 4 -22.23 -33.95 47.39
N SER A 5 -21.45 -32.87 47.37
CA SER A 5 -21.97 -31.51 47.47
C SER A 5 -22.80 -31.20 46.22
N ALA A 6 -24.11 -31.39 46.32
CA ALA A 6 -25.06 -30.88 45.34
C ALA A 6 -24.99 -29.35 45.38
N LYS A 7 -24.46 -28.74 44.31
CA LYS A 7 -24.52 -27.29 44.13
C LYS A 7 -26.00 -26.85 44.17
N SER A 8 -26.30 -25.77 44.89
CA SER A 8 -27.68 -25.26 45.05
C SER A 8 -28.35 -25.10 43.67
N PRO A 9 -29.62 -25.53 43.49
CA PRO A 9 -30.38 -25.35 42.25
C PRO A 9 -30.37 -23.90 41.72
N GLU A 10 -30.29 -22.92 42.63
CA GLU A 10 -30.22 -21.50 42.30
C GLU A 10 -28.93 -21.12 41.55
N ILE A 11 -27.80 -21.74 41.91
CA ILE A 11 -26.51 -21.53 41.25
C ILE A 11 -26.55 -22.13 39.84
N ILE A 12 -27.17 -23.31 39.70
CA ILE A 12 -27.33 -23.97 38.40
C ILE A 12 -28.22 -23.11 37.49
N ASN A 13 -29.35 -22.63 37.98
CA ASN A 13 -30.26 -21.77 37.21
C ASN A 13 -29.61 -20.44 36.81
N SER A 14 -28.82 -19.83 37.70
CA SER A 14 -28.08 -18.60 37.40
C SER A 14 -27.03 -18.81 36.31
N LEU A 15 -26.28 -19.92 36.36
CA LEU A 15 -25.29 -20.25 35.34
C LEU A 15 -25.95 -20.54 33.98
N THR A 16 -27.07 -21.28 33.95
CA THR A 16 -27.82 -21.52 32.72
C THR A 16 -28.30 -20.21 32.09
N SER A 17 -28.85 -19.29 32.89
CA SER A 17 -29.27 -17.98 32.39
C SER A 17 -28.12 -17.14 31.83
N GLN A 18 -26.92 -17.24 32.40
CA GLN A 18 -25.73 -16.56 31.87
C GLN A 18 -25.25 -17.18 30.56
N ILE A 19 -25.32 -18.51 30.44
CA ILE A 19 -24.99 -19.22 29.19
C ILE A 19 -25.95 -18.78 28.08
N ASP A 20 -27.25 -18.74 28.35
CA ASP A 20 -28.26 -18.34 27.37
C ASP A 20 -28.05 -16.88 26.90
N GLN A 21 -27.68 -15.97 27.81
CA GLN A 21 -27.34 -14.59 27.47
C GLN A 21 -26.10 -14.49 26.58
N LEU A 22 -25.03 -15.21 26.94
CA LEU A 22 -23.79 -15.23 26.16
C LEU A 22 -23.98 -15.86 24.77
N GLU A 23 -24.86 -16.87 24.65
CA GLU A 23 -25.20 -17.45 23.35
C GLU A 23 -25.97 -16.46 22.47
N GLN A 24 -26.90 -15.68 23.04
CA GLN A 24 -27.60 -14.63 22.32
C GLN A 24 -26.64 -13.51 21.86
N GLU A 25 -25.74 -13.07 22.73
CA GLU A 25 -24.73 -12.05 22.40
C GLU A 25 -23.74 -12.54 21.34
N LYS A 26 -23.31 -13.80 21.42
CA LYS A 26 -22.49 -14.40 20.36
C LYS A 26 -23.22 -14.39 19.02
N GLN A 27 -24.51 -14.70 19.02
CA GLN A 27 -25.28 -14.76 17.78
C GLN A 27 -25.49 -13.36 17.16
N SER A 28 -25.71 -12.32 17.98
CA SER A 28 -25.79 -10.94 17.48
C SER A 28 -24.46 -10.49 16.87
N LEU A 29 -23.33 -10.78 17.52
CA LEU A 29 -22.00 -10.45 17.02
C LEU A 29 -21.66 -11.18 15.71
N ILE A 30 -22.10 -12.43 15.54
CA ILE A 30 -21.92 -13.18 14.28
C ILE A 30 -22.69 -12.49 13.14
N VAL A 31 -23.92 -12.04 13.40
CA VAL A 31 -24.73 -11.32 12.40
C VAL A 31 -24.10 -9.97 12.06
N GLU A 32 -23.64 -9.22 13.06
CA GLU A 32 -22.97 -7.92 12.86
C GLU A 32 -21.69 -8.08 12.02
N LYS A 33 -20.86 -9.07 12.36
CA LYS A 33 -19.67 -9.40 11.57
C LYS A 33 -20.03 -9.76 10.13
N ARG A 34 -21.06 -10.58 9.92
CA ARG A 34 -21.50 -10.95 8.56
C ARG A 34 -21.94 -9.73 7.76
N LEU A 35 -22.72 -8.83 8.35
CA LEU A 35 -23.15 -7.60 7.69
C LEU A 35 -21.97 -6.68 7.38
N TYR A 36 -20.99 -6.61 8.28
CA TYR A 36 -19.74 -5.88 8.04
C TYR A 36 -18.92 -6.48 6.88
N ASP A 37 -18.73 -7.81 6.87
CA ASP A 37 -18.02 -8.52 5.80
C ASP A 37 -18.73 -8.33 4.44
N GLU A 38 -20.06 -8.42 4.41
CA GLU A 38 -20.88 -8.16 3.22
C GLU A 38 -20.74 -6.69 2.74
N SER A 39 -20.68 -5.72 3.67
CA SER A 39 -20.48 -4.30 3.33
C SER A 39 -19.11 -4.02 2.71
N ILE A 40 -18.06 -4.70 3.18
CA ILE A 40 -16.70 -4.60 2.60
C ILE A 40 -16.69 -5.16 1.18
N VAL A 41 -17.35 -6.30 0.94
CA VAL A 41 -17.42 -6.93 -0.38
C VAL A 41 -18.18 -6.03 -1.37
N GLN A 42 -19.31 -5.44 -0.95
CA GLN A 42 -20.07 -4.50 -1.77
C GLN A 42 -19.26 -3.23 -2.10
N MET A 43 -18.57 -2.64 -1.12
CA MET A 43 -17.65 -1.51 -1.36
C MET A 43 -16.57 -1.86 -2.39
N ASN A 44 -16.04 -3.08 -2.36
CA ASN A 44 -15.04 -3.52 -3.33
C ASN A 44 -15.62 -3.66 -4.75
N THR A 45 -16.87 -4.11 -4.90
CA THR A 45 -17.51 -4.22 -6.22
C THR A 45 -17.82 -2.86 -6.84
N GLU A 46 -18.23 -1.87 -6.06
CA GLU A 46 -18.39 -0.49 -6.56
C GLU A 46 -17.08 0.12 -7.07
N GLY A 47 -15.96 -0.24 -6.44
CA GLY A 47 -14.62 0.17 -6.88
C GLY A 47 -14.29 -0.31 -8.30
N TRP A 48 -14.63 -1.56 -8.63
CA TRP A 48 -14.42 -2.13 -9.96
C TRP A 48 -15.30 -1.50 -11.04
N ASP A 49 -16.56 -1.20 -10.73
CA ASP A 49 -17.45 -0.53 -11.68
C ASP A 49 -17.07 0.94 -11.88
N LYS A 50 -16.60 1.64 -10.83
CA LYS A 50 -16.02 2.98 -10.94
C LYS A 50 -14.72 2.96 -11.75
N PHE A 51 -13.87 1.95 -11.55
CA PHE A 51 -12.64 1.76 -12.34
C PHE A 51 -12.93 1.48 -13.81
N ARG A 52 -13.91 0.62 -14.11
CA ARG A 52 -14.34 0.32 -15.49
C ARG A 52 -14.85 1.57 -16.21
N LYS A 53 -15.68 2.39 -15.54
CA LYS A 53 -16.15 3.66 -16.10
C LYS A 53 -15.00 4.65 -16.33
N PHE A 54 -14.10 4.76 -15.36
CA PHE A 54 -12.90 5.60 -15.49
C PHE A 54 -12.03 5.21 -16.69
N ASP A 55 -11.76 3.92 -16.90
CA ASP A 55 -10.93 3.45 -18.02
C ASP A 55 -11.60 3.69 -19.39
N ILE A 56 -12.93 3.55 -19.48
CA ILE A 56 -13.70 3.84 -20.69
C ILE A 56 -13.71 5.35 -20.99
N ASP A 57 -13.98 6.19 -19.99
CA ASP A 57 -14.03 7.64 -20.15
C ASP A 57 -12.64 8.23 -20.44
N ASP A 58 -11.57 7.66 -19.87
CA ASP A 58 -10.18 8.05 -20.14
C ASP A 58 -9.72 7.61 -21.55
N ALA A 59 -10.13 6.41 -22.01
CA ALA A 59 -9.80 5.92 -23.35
C ALA A 59 -10.53 6.68 -24.47
N LEU A 60 -11.74 7.17 -24.24
CA LEU A 60 -12.51 7.96 -25.21
C LEU A 60 -12.13 9.44 -25.20
N ASN A 61 -11.35 9.90 -24.22
CA ASN A 61 -10.90 11.28 -24.14
C ASN A 61 -9.73 11.54 -25.14
N PRO A 62 -9.90 12.44 -26.13
CA PRO A 62 -8.87 12.68 -27.15
C PRO A 62 -7.55 13.23 -26.59
N LEU A 63 -7.64 14.08 -25.55
CA LEU A 63 -6.46 14.64 -24.89
C LEU A 63 -5.68 13.54 -24.14
N ARG A 64 -6.39 12.68 -23.41
CA ARG A 64 -5.78 11.53 -22.71
C ARG A 64 -5.19 10.51 -23.68
N THR A 65 -5.85 10.27 -24.81
CA THR A 65 -5.33 9.43 -25.90
C THR A 65 -4.01 10.00 -26.44
N LYS A 66 -3.94 11.30 -26.68
CA LYS A 66 -2.72 11.98 -27.14
C LYS A 66 -1.60 11.89 -26.09
N ILE A 67 -1.93 12.09 -24.81
CA ILE A 67 -0.98 11.91 -23.70
C ILE A 67 -0.47 10.47 -23.65
N ARG A 68 -1.34 9.45 -23.72
CA ARG A 68 -0.95 8.03 -23.76
C ARG A 68 -0.06 7.70 -24.95
N ALA A 69 -0.36 8.25 -26.14
CA ALA A 69 0.47 8.08 -27.32
C ALA A 69 1.87 8.66 -27.10
N ASN A 70 1.98 9.87 -26.56
CA ASN A 70 3.25 10.50 -26.21
C ASN A 70 4.01 9.72 -25.13
N ILE A 71 3.33 9.24 -24.10
CA ILE A 71 3.94 8.41 -23.06
C ILE A 71 4.50 7.13 -23.68
N LYS A 72 3.77 6.48 -24.58
CA LYS A 72 4.22 5.27 -25.30
C LYS A 72 5.41 5.52 -26.24
N THR A 73 5.60 6.72 -26.74
CA THR A 73 6.78 7.03 -27.57
C THR A 73 8.05 7.18 -26.73
N VAL A 74 7.93 7.62 -25.48
CA VAL A 74 9.08 7.92 -24.60
C VAL A 74 9.41 6.78 -23.63
N ILE A 75 8.42 6.05 -23.12
CA ILE A 75 8.63 4.92 -22.21
C ILE A 75 8.96 3.65 -23.00
N MET A 76 10.06 3.00 -22.64
CA MET A 76 10.46 1.70 -23.20
C MET A 76 9.78 0.55 -22.45
N ARG A 77 9.82 0.56 -21.11
CA ARG A 77 9.15 -0.44 -20.27
C ARG A 77 8.85 0.10 -18.88
N VAL A 78 7.90 -0.53 -18.21
CA VAL A 78 7.61 -0.30 -16.79
C VAL A 78 7.68 -1.66 -16.09
N ASP A 79 8.65 -1.80 -15.18
CA ASP A 79 8.82 -2.98 -14.34
C ASP A 79 8.14 -2.73 -12.99
N CYS A 80 7.44 -3.73 -12.47
CA CYS A 80 6.79 -3.67 -11.16
C CYS A 80 7.26 -4.82 -10.28
N SER A 81 7.64 -4.51 -9.04
CA SER A 81 8.00 -5.52 -8.04
C SER A 81 7.47 -5.13 -6.67
N ARG A 82 7.17 -6.14 -5.85
CA ARG A 82 6.78 -5.93 -4.46
C ARG A 82 8.02 -5.87 -3.59
N ILE A 83 8.20 -4.79 -2.83
CA ILE A 83 9.29 -4.65 -1.87
C ILE A 83 8.94 -5.42 -0.59
N ASP A 84 7.77 -5.13 -0.02
CA ASP A 84 7.28 -5.75 1.20
C ASP A 84 5.73 -5.80 1.20
N LYS A 85 5.12 -6.12 2.35
CA LYS A 85 3.65 -6.18 2.45
C LYS A 85 2.96 -4.84 2.15
N LYS A 86 3.65 -3.74 2.41
CA LYS A 86 3.17 -2.37 2.41
C LYS A 86 3.65 -1.56 1.20
N HIS A 87 4.74 -1.93 0.55
CA HIS A 87 5.35 -1.13 -0.52
C HIS A 87 5.51 -1.91 -1.84
N ASN A 88 5.20 -1.25 -2.95
CA ASN A 88 5.49 -1.69 -4.30
C ASN A 88 6.46 -0.72 -4.97
N LEU A 89 7.38 -1.23 -5.78
CA LEU A 89 8.32 -0.48 -6.60
C LEU A 89 7.90 -0.56 -8.07
N PHE A 90 7.84 0.60 -8.70
CA PHE A 90 7.75 0.75 -10.15
C PHE A 90 9.07 1.35 -10.65
N THR A 91 9.66 0.71 -11.65
CA THR A 91 10.83 1.24 -12.37
C THR A 91 10.41 1.52 -13.81
N ILE A 92 10.32 2.80 -14.15
CA ILE A 92 10.03 3.25 -15.51
C ILE A 92 11.37 3.38 -16.22
N THR A 93 11.55 2.65 -17.31
CA THR A 93 12.72 2.81 -18.19
C THR A 93 12.29 3.53 -19.45
N TYR A 94 12.92 4.66 -19.74
CA TYR A 94 12.69 5.45 -20.94
C TYR A 94 13.53 4.92 -22.11
N ARG A 95 13.23 5.37 -23.34
CA ARG A 95 13.94 4.92 -24.54
C ARG A 95 15.41 5.34 -24.61
N ASP A 96 15.75 6.45 -23.96
CA ASP A 96 17.13 6.92 -23.74
C ASP A 96 17.86 6.15 -22.63
N GLN A 97 17.26 5.07 -22.09
CA GLN A 97 17.76 4.24 -20.99
C GLN A 97 17.77 4.91 -19.62
N HIS A 98 17.34 6.17 -19.49
CA HIS A 98 17.12 6.77 -18.19
C HIS A 98 16.04 6.01 -17.43
N LYS A 99 16.18 5.96 -16.10
CA LYS A 99 15.26 5.26 -15.22
C LYS A 99 14.67 6.24 -14.22
N GLN A 100 13.37 6.09 -13.98
CA GLN A 100 12.67 6.75 -12.90
C GLN A 100 12.09 5.69 -11.97
N ARG A 101 12.29 5.88 -10.67
CA ARG A 101 11.81 4.96 -9.63
C ARG A 101 10.68 5.61 -8.84
N ILE A 102 9.62 4.84 -8.64
CA ILE A 102 8.43 5.25 -7.89
C ILE A 102 8.12 4.16 -6.88
N VAL A 103 7.99 4.52 -5.60
CA VAL A 103 7.58 3.61 -4.54
C VAL A 103 6.18 4.00 -4.09
N ILE A 104 5.25 3.04 -4.12
CA ILE A 104 3.87 3.23 -3.69
C ILE A 104 3.68 2.49 -2.36
N GLU A 105 3.41 3.24 -1.30
CA GLU A 105 2.88 2.72 -0.05
C GLU A 105 1.40 2.41 -0.23
N ASN A 106 1.01 1.15 0.00
CA ASN A 106 -0.35 0.67 -0.12
C ASN A 106 -1.26 1.32 0.93
N ASN A 107 -2.52 1.53 0.57
CA ASN A 107 -3.55 1.93 1.53
C ASN A 107 -3.70 0.86 2.63
N SER A 108 -3.91 1.31 3.87
CA SER A 108 -4.45 0.46 4.92
C SER A 108 -5.91 0.81 5.16
N GLY A 109 -6.64 -0.01 5.93
CA GLY A 109 -8.04 0.28 6.28
C GLY A 109 -8.23 1.61 7.02
N TRP A 110 -7.17 2.21 7.56
CA TRP A 110 -7.21 3.41 8.40
C TRP A 110 -6.42 4.59 7.84
N LYS A 111 -5.59 4.39 6.80
CA LYS A 111 -4.67 5.41 6.31
C LYS A 111 -4.46 5.29 4.80
N LYS A 112 -4.57 6.44 4.11
CA LYS A 112 -4.17 6.55 2.71
C LYS A 112 -2.65 6.37 2.57
N GLY A 113 -2.28 5.55 1.61
CA GLY A 113 -0.93 5.35 1.14
C GLY A 113 -0.32 6.63 0.57
N LYS A 114 0.98 6.57 0.34
CA LYS A 114 1.79 7.67 -0.18
C LYS A 114 2.55 7.20 -1.41
N ILE A 115 2.81 8.12 -2.33
CA ILE A 115 3.59 7.87 -3.53
C ILE A 115 4.89 8.63 -3.41
N TYR A 116 6.02 7.92 -3.45
CA TYR A 116 7.35 8.48 -3.38
C TYR A 116 8.00 8.41 -4.77
N VAL A 117 8.61 9.50 -5.21
CA VAL A 117 9.30 9.60 -6.51
C VAL A 117 10.75 9.99 -6.28
N GLU A 118 11.65 9.40 -7.05
CA GLU A 118 13.07 9.72 -7.00
C GLU A 118 13.34 11.17 -7.44
N ALA A 119 13.75 12.02 -6.49
CA ALA A 119 13.90 13.45 -6.70
C ALA A 119 14.89 13.80 -7.83
N GLN A 120 15.98 13.03 -7.94
CA GLN A 120 17.06 13.25 -8.91
C GLN A 120 16.63 13.08 -10.37
N THR A 121 15.46 12.48 -10.61
CA THR A 121 14.94 12.20 -11.95
C THR A 121 13.90 13.23 -12.40
N ILE A 122 13.62 14.24 -11.58
CA ILE A 122 12.55 15.22 -11.77
C ILE A 122 13.11 16.62 -11.96
N ASN A 123 12.71 17.26 -13.06
CA ASN A 123 13.02 18.66 -13.32
C ASN A 123 11.95 19.61 -12.76
N ASP A 124 10.68 19.18 -12.70
CA ASP A 124 9.56 20.02 -12.25
C ASP A 124 8.96 19.50 -10.95
N ILE A 125 9.54 19.96 -9.85
CA ILE A 125 9.21 19.56 -8.49
C ILE A 125 7.81 20.02 -8.10
N GLN A 126 7.47 21.28 -8.42
CA GLN A 126 6.24 21.93 -7.97
C GLN A 126 5.00 21.23 -8.53
N ILE A 127 5.05 20.81 -9.80
CA ILE A 127 3.93 20.08 -10.42
C ILE A 127 3.69 18.75 -9.69
N LEU A 128 4.73 17.97 -9.42
CA LEU A 128 4.55 16.65 -8.81
C LEU A 128 4.08 16.73 -7.36
N GLU A 129 4.58 17.68 -6.59
CA GLU A 129 4.10 17.91 -5.23
C GLU A 129 2.64 18.36 -5.21
N SER A 130 2.21 19.18 -6.18
CA SER A 130 0.81 19.63 -6.29
C SER A 130 -0.17 18.48 -6.58
N GLU A 131 0.30 17.42 -7.24
CA GLU A 131 -0.44 16.18 -7.49
C GLU A 131 -0.35 15.18 -6.31
N GLY A 132 0.28 15.57 -5.21
CA GLY A 132 0.38 14.77 -3.98
C GLY A 132 1.49 13.72 -4.00
N LEU A 133 2.43 13.79 -4.94
CA LEU A 133 3.62 12.94 -4.96
C LEU A 133 4.69 13.52 -4.01
N ILE A 134 5.38 12.64 -3.30
CA ILE A 134 6.44 13.01 -2.36
C ILE A 134 7.78 12.75 -3.02
N LEU A 135 8.56 13.80 -3.25
CA LEU A 135 9.93 13.63 -3.74
C LEU A 135 10.82 13.10 -2.63
N HIS A 136 11.60 12.09 -2.97
CA HIS A 136 12.45 11.39 -2.02
C HIS A 136 13.89 11.37 -2.54
N ASP A 137 14.78 12.08 -1.85
CA ASP A 137 16.20 12.22 -2.25
C ASP A 137 16.96 10.90 -2.21
N HIS A 138 16.55 10.00 -1.31
CA HIS A 138 17.21 8.70 -1.09
C HIS A 138 16.20 7.54 -1.18
N ILE A 139 15.48 7.43 -2.30
CA ILE A 139 14.40 6.44 -2.46
C ILE A 139 14.86 5.00 -2.22
N ASP A 140 16.16 4.73 -2.38
CA ASP A 140 16.82 3.45 -2.07
C ASP A 140 16.56 2.95 -0.65
N ILE A 141 16.38 3.84 0.34
CA ILE A 141 16.06 3.44 1.71
C ILE A 141 14.71 2.71 1.79
N LEU A 142 13.75 3.08 0.92
CA LEU A 142 12.43 2.47 0.84
C LEU A 142 12.47 1.15 0.08
N ILE A 143 13.44 0.96 -0.82
CA ILE A 143 13.59 -0.23 -1.66
C ILE A 143 14.37 -1.32 -0.92
N ASN A 144 15.52 -0.96 -0.36
CA ASN A 144 16.37 -1.88 0.40
C ASN A 144 17.16 -1.09 1.46
N ARG A 145 16.56 -1.02 2.65
CA ARG A 145 17.12 -0.29 3.79
C ARG A 145 18.50 -0.80 4.18
N ASP A 146 18.70 -2.11 4.28
CA ASP A 146 19.95 -2.68 4.79
C ASP A 146 21.11 -2.41 3.83
N LYS A 147 20.86 -2.57 2.52
CA LYS A 147 21.83 -2.21 1.48
C LYS A 147 22.16 -0.72 1.55
N PHE A 148 21.14 0.14 1.62
CA PHE A 148 21.33 1.58 1.74
C PHE A 148 22.17 1.96 2.97
N MET A 149 21.86 1.41 4.14
CA MET A 149 22.61 1.69 5.38
C MET A 149 24.05 1.18 5.30
N THR A 150 24.28 0.05 4.63
CA THR A 150 25.64 -0.48 4.41
C THR A 150 26.45 0.45 3.49
N GLU A 151 25.85 0.92 2.40
CA GLU A 151 26.50 1.87 1.48
C GLU A 151 26.73 3.23 2.13
N ALA A 152 25.77 3.73 2.92
CA ALA A 152 25.90 4.98 3.66
C ALA A 152 27.06 4.90 4.67
N LYS A 153 27.19 3.80 5.41
CA LYS A 153 28.32 3.56 6.30
C LYS A 153 29.65 3.52 5.54
N LYS A 154 29.73 2.79 4.42
CA LYS A 154 30.94 2.77 3.58
C LYS A 154 31.37 4.16 3.12
N ARG A 155 30.42 5.01 2.72
CA ARG A 155 30.69 6.40 2.30
C ARG A 155 31.12 7.30 3.46
N LEU A 156 30.64 7.04 4.68
CA LEU A 156 31.09 7.73 5.89
C LEU A 156 32.52 7.33 6.26
N ASP A 157 32.83 6.04 6.17
CA ASP A 157 34.17 5.51 6.47
C ASP A 157 35.19 5.86 5.37
N HIS A 158 34.73 5.99 4.12
CA HIS A 158 35.53 6.33 2.94
C HIS A 158 34.79 7.39 2.12
N PRO A 159 34.92 8.68 2.48
CA PRO A 159 34.27 9.77 1.76
C PRO A 159 34.76 9.80 0.31
N ARG A 160 33.81 9.95 -0.63
CA ARG A 160 34.12 10.04 -2.05
C ARG A 160 35.10 11.18 -2.30
N THR A 161 36.13 10.88 -3.06
CA THR A 161 37.08 11.87 -3.52
C THR A 161 36.66 12.38 -4.90
N LEU A 162 37.17 13.55 -5.29
CA LEU A 162 36.97 14.09 -6.65
C LEU A 162 37.44 13.12 -7.74
N ILE A 163 38.37 12.21 -7.43
CA ILE A 163 38.84 11.18 -8.36
C ILE A 163 37.76 10.13 -8.59
N ASP A 164 37.04 9.74 -7.53
CA ASP A 164 35.96 8.75 -7.61
C ASP A 164 34.79 9.28 -8.46
N GLU A 165 34.46 10.56 -8.33
CA GLU A 165 33.39 11.22 -9.12
C GLU A 165 33.70 11.34 -10.62
N LEU A 166 34.98 11.29 -11.00
CA LEU A 166 35.42 11.37 -12.39
C LEU A 166 35.56 9.99 -13.07
N THR A 167 35.39 8.90 -12.32
CA THR A 167 35.59 7.51 -12.79
C THR A 167 34.34 6.63 -12.78
N GLU A 168 33.21 7.10 -12.23
CA GLU A 168 31.88 6.49 -12.37
C GLU A 168 31.08 7.11 -13.53
#